data_AF-A0A162P5G8-F1
#
_entry.id   AF-A0A162P5G8-F1
#
_cell.length_a   1.000
_cell.length_b   1.000
_cell.length_c   1.000
_cell.angle_alpha   90.00
_cell.angle_beta   90.00
_cell.angle_gamma   90.00
#
_symmetry.space_group_name_H-M   'P 1'
#
loop_
_entity.id
_entity.type
_entity.pdbx_description
1 polymer ?
#
loop_
_entity_poly.entity_id
_entity_poly.type
_entity_poly.pdbx_seq_one_letter_code
_entity_poly.pdbx_strand_id
1 'polypeptide(L)'
;MRLWILCLLIIIHLHACVAHSYTAEGGIRVQNSKVFKYNKERHRSRDKSPIDTEVIYRLDSSYDKYQAVKGIKNKPGAYMRFFSTGQVLFFYDTSQTIQVLNNRKTGRQGYYFIKGDRIKIDRFELINGGQTGKYYGRILDDGSLLFYEQRPGAVFGSFSALERDGRMSFWKKLTVPAMERYTPDW
;
A
#
# COMPACT_ATOMS: atom_id res chain seq x y z
N MET A 1 14.15 -26.59 -30.67
CA MET A 1 13.30 -26.27 -29.51
C MET A 1 11.89 -26.78 -29.79
N ARG A 2 11.35 -27.70 -28.97
CA ARG A 2 10.06 -28.36 -29.29
C ARG A 2 8.90 -27.35 -29.16
N LEU A 3 7.94 -27.37 -30.08
CA LEU A 3 6.81 -26.43 -30.19
C LEU A 3 6.04 -26.26 -28.85
N TRP A 4 5.92 -27.32 -28.06
CA TRP A 4 5.27 -27.29 -26.75
C TRP A 4 6.05 -26.48 -25.70
N ILE A 5 7.37 -26.39 -25.78
CA ILE A 5 8.18 -25.54 -24.89
C ILE A 5 7.93 -24.06 -25.21
N LEU A 6 7.79 -23.71 -26.50
CA LEU A 6 7.44 -22.35 -26.92
C LEU A 6 6.03 -21.97 -26.44
N CYS A 7 5.03 -22.86 -26.61
CA CYS A 7 3.68 -22.63 -26.10
C CYS A 7 3.63 -22.50 -24.57
N LEU A 8 4.37 -23.33 -23.83
CA LEU A 8 4.44 -23.24 -22.37
C LEU A 8 5.07 -21.92 -21.92
N LEU A 9 6.15 -21.47 -22.56
CA LEU A 9 6.80 -20.19 -22.26
C LEU A 9 5.87 -19.00 -22.56
N ILE A 10 5.11 -19.05 -23.66
CA ILE A 10 4.12 -18.02 -24.01
C ILE A 10 2.98 -17.98 -22.98
N ILE A 11 2.43 -19.14 -22.59
CA ILE A 11 1.38 -19.21 -21.56
C ILE A 11 1.91 -18.65 -20.23
N ILE A 12 3.13 -19.00 -19.83
CA ILE A 12 3.77 -18.46 -18.62
C ILE A 12 3.94 -16.94 -18.72
N HIS A 13 4.37 -16.41 -19.87
CA HIS A 13 4.54 -14.96 -20.06
C HIS A 13 3.21 -14.19 -20.07
N LEU A 14 2.14 -14.79 -20.61
CA LEU A 14 0.80 -14.20 -20.60
C LEU A 14 0.16 -14.22 -19.19
N HIS A 15 0.55 -15.15 -18.32
CA HIS A 15 -0.02 -15.30 -16.97
C HIS A 15 0.86 -14.73 -15.85
N ALA A 16 2.12 -14.39 -16.12
CA ALA A 16 3.04 -13.83 -15.12
C ALA A 16 2.77 -12.36 -14.81
N CYS A 17 2.08 -11.64 -15.69
CA CYS A 17 1.76 -10.23 -15.52
C CYS A 17 0.34 -10.02 -14.98
N VAL A 18 0.20 -9.17 -13.96
CA VAL A 18 -1.13 -8.76 -13.50
C VAL A 18 -1.66 -7.69 -14.46
N ALA A 19 -2.75 -7.99 -15.14
CA ALA A 19 -3.39 -7.05 -16.05
C ALA A 19 -3.89 -5.80 -15.30
N HIS A 20 -3.56 -4.63 -15.83
CA HIS A 20 -3.86 -3.33 -15.22
C HIS A 20 -4.11 -2.28 -16.30
N SER A 21 -4.69 -1.14 -15.89
CA SER A 21 -4.88 0.05 -16.71
C SER A 21 -4.38 1.28 -15.96
N TYR A 22 -3.95 2.28 -16.74
CA TYR A 22 -3.66 3.62 -16.22
C TYR A 22 -4.89 4.49 -16.39
N THR A 23 -5.16 5.33 -15.40
CA THR A 23 -6.17 6.38 -15.52
C THR A 23 -5.53 7.64 -16.09
N ALA A 24 -6.33 8.54 -16.66
CA ALA A 24 -5.83 9.83 -17.17
C ALA A 24 -5.23 10.69 -16.03
N GLU A 25 -5.67 10.44 -14.80
CA GLU A 25 -5.33 11.15 -13.59
C GLU A 25 -4.10 10.55 -12.87
N GLY A 26 -3.32 9.71 -13.57
CA GLY A 26 -2.05 9.16 -13.10
C GLY A 26 -2.18 8.00 -12.09
N GLY A 27 -3.37 7.43 -11.95
CA GLY A 27 -3.60 6.24 -11.13
C GLY A 27 -3.40 4.93 -11.88
N ILE A 28 -3.30 3.85 -11.12
CA ILE A 28 -3.16 2.49 -11.65
C ILE A 28 -4.26 1.60 -11.08
N ARG A 29 -4.98 0.88 -11.93
CA ARG A 29 -6.08 -0.02 -11.55
C ARG A 29 -5.80 -1.43 -12.05
N VAL A 30 -5.93 -2.42 -11.17
CA VAL A 30 -5.86 -3.82 -11.63
C VAL A 30 -7.18 -4.20 -12.27
N GLN A 31 -7.14 -5.02 -13.31
CA GLN A 31 -8.36 -5.51 -13.95
C GLN A 31 -9.09 -6.56 -13.10
N ASN A 32 -8.36 -7.29 -12.24
CA ASN A 32 -8.92 -8.30 -11.36
C ASN A 32 -8.48 -8.08 -9.91
N SER A 33 -9.36 -7.55 -9.07
CA SER A 33 -9.04 -7.29 -7.67
C SER A 33 -8.94 -8.54 -6.79
N LYS A 34 -9.23 -9.74 -7.31
CA LYS A 34 -9.02 -11.01 -6.58
C LYS A 34 -7.53 -11.35 -6.40
N VAL A 35 -6.63 -10.67 -7.12
CA VAL A 35 -5.17 -10.86 -6.96
C VAL A 35 -4.67 -10.41 -5.58
N PHE A 36 -5.42 -9.56 -4.88
CA PHE A 36 -5.06 -9.11 -3.54
C PHE A 36 -5.44 -10.13 -2.47
N LYS A 37 -4.48 -10.48 -1.61
CA LYS A 37 -4.69 -11.49 -0.56
C LYS A 37 -5.80 -11.10 0.40
N TYR A 38 -5.90 -9.81 0.75
CA TYR A 38 -6.82 -9.29 1.76
C TYR A 38 -8.20 -8.89 1.20
N ASN A 39 -8.39 -8.94 -0.11
CA ASN A 39 -9.70 -8.71 -0.72
C ASN A 39 -10.65 -9.93 -0.59
N LYS A 40 -10.17 -11.05 -0.03
CA LYS A 40 -10.99 -12.25 0.17
C LYS A 40 -11.97 -12.05 1.33
N GLU A 41 -13.15 -12.63 1.22
CA GLU A 41 -14.26 -12.52 2.19
C GLU A 41 -13.82 -12.72 3.65
N ARG A 42 -13.02 -13.76 3.91
CA ARG A 42 -12.44 -14.07 5.24
C ARG A 42 -11.64 -12.93 5.90
N HIS A 43 -11.19 -11.95 5.12
CA HIS A 43 -10.45 -10.77 5.58
C HIS A 43 -11.34 -9.51 5.63
N ARG A 44 -12.38 -9.45 4.81
CA ARG A 44 -13.34 -8.33 4.76
C ARG A 44 -14.14 -8.20 6.06
N SER A 45 -14.49 -9.30 6.72
CA SER A 45 -15.30 -9.31 7.95
C SER A 45 -14.54 -8.96 9.24
N ARG A 46 -13.22 -8.75 9.18
CA ARG A 46 -12.44 -8.41 10.38
C ARG A 46 -12.63 -6.96 10.79
N ASP A 47 -12.55 -6.74 12.10
CA ASP A 47 -12.55 -5.42 12.71
C ASP A 47 -11.45 -4.53 12.12
N LYS A 48 -11.87 -3.32 11.72
CA LYS A 48 -11.02 -2.27 11.14
C LYS A 48 -11.10 -0.96 11.91
N SER A 49 -11.84 -0.93 13.02
CA SER A 49 -11.99 0.25 13.89
C SER A 49 -10.68 0.87 14.38
N PRO A 50 -9.53 0.18 14.46
CA PRO A 50 -8.26 0.83 14.80
C PRO A 50 -7.72 1.79 13.74
N ILE A 51 -8.25 1.77 12.52
CA ILE A 51 -7.88 2.71 11.45
C ILE A 51 -8.96 3.76 11.29
N ASP A 52 -8.54 5.01 11.30
CA ASP A 52 -9.40 6.16 11.06
C ASP A 52 -9.58 6.36 9.55
N THR A 53 -10.81 6.16 9.07
CA THR A 53 -11.16 6.29 7.65
C THR A 53 -11.62 7.69 7.26
N GLU A 54 -11.69 8.61 8.22
CA GLU A 54 -12.12 10.00 8.02
C GLU A 54 -10.93 10.97 7.86
N VAL A 55 -9.69 10.44 7.91
CA VAL A 55 -8.45 11.21 7.76
C VAL A 55 -7.60 10.68 6.61
N ILE A 56 -6.59 11.46 6.23
CA ILE A 56 -5.47 10.93 5.45
C ILE A 56 -4.27 10.68 6.36
N TYR A 57 -3.44 9.73 5.97
CA TYR A 57 -2.17 9.46 6.62
C TYR A 57 -1.05 10.01 5.74
N ARG A 58 -0.32 11.01 6.24
CA ARG A 58 0.80 11.64 5.52
C ARG A 58 2.12 11.04 5.99
N LEU A 59 2.99 10.68 5.05
CA LEU A 59 4.37 10.33 5.35
C LEU A 59 5.07 11.55 5.96
N ASP A 60 5.47 11.41 7.22
CA ASP A 60 6.13 12.46 7.98
C ASP A 60 7.63 12.28 7.91
N SER A 61 8.10 11.09 8.23
CA SER A 61 9.54 10.84 8.30
C SER A 61 9.93 9.39 8.11
N SER A 62 11.23 9.15 7.97
CA SER A 62 11.80 7.81 7.91
C SER A 62 13.07 7.69 8.75
N TYR A 63 13.30 6.50 9.27
CA TYR A 63 14.47 6.11 10.06
C TYR A 63 15.12 4.88 9.43
N ASP A 64 16.46 4.85 9.40
CA ASP A 64 17.24 3.69 8.99
C ASP A 64 18.34 3.48 10.03
N LYS A 65 18.24 2.40 10.82
CA LYS A 65 19.20 2.08 11.88
C LYS A 65 20.66 1.97 11.38
N TYR A 66 20.86 1.65 10.10
CA TYR A 66 22.19 1.50 9.51
C TYR A 66 22.77 2.83 8.99
N GLN A 67 21.96 3.89 8.92
CA GLN A 67 22.39 5.23 8.52
C GLN A 67 22.31 6.21 9.70
N ALA A 68 22.45 5.72 10.94
CA ALA A 68 22.23 6.44 12.20
C ALA A 68 22.86 7.85 12.25
N VAL A 69 23.97 8.08 11.54
CA VAL A 69 24.65 9.38 11.41
C VAL A 69 23.76 10.47 10.77
N LYS A 70 22.71 10.12 10.02
CA LYS A 70 21.79 11.08 9.36
C LYS A 70 20.41 11.22 10.02
N GLY A 71 20.15 10.52 11.13
CA GLY A 71 18.92 10.66 11.92
C GLY A 71 17.60 10.40 11.17
N ILE A 72 16.50 10.86 11.77
CA ILE A 72 15.15 10.86 11.19
C ILE A 72 15.12 11.85 10.01
N LYS A 73 14.69 11.38 8.82
CA LYS A 73 14.61 12.20 7.61
C LYS A 73 13.17 12.55 7.29
N ASN A 74 12.86 13.84 7.14
CA ASN A 74 11.56 14.31 6.68
C ASN A 74 11.35 13.89 5.21
N LYS A 75 10.17 13.35 4.90
CA LYS A 75 9.80 12.85 3.56
C LYS A 75 8.36 13.21 3.19
N PRO A 76 8.05 14.50 2.97
CA PRO A 76 6.71 14.89 2.57
C PRO A 76 6.43 14.44 1.13
N GLY A 77 5.15 14.39 0.76
CA GLY A 77 4.71 14.08 -0.61
C GLY A 77 4.19 12.66 -0.85
N ALA A 78 3.97 11.89 0.22
CA ALA A 78 3.25 10.61 0.13
C ALA A 78 2.08 10.58 1.13
N TYR A 79 0.94 10.07 0.67
CA TYR A 79 -0.30 10.01 1.44
C TYR A 79 -0.96 8.64 1.28
N MET A 80 -1.71 8.23 2.31
CA MET A 80 -2.60 7.10 2.25
C MET A 80 -4.00 7.50 2.72
N ARG A 81 -5.00 6.94 2.06
CA ARG A 81 -6.39 7.02 2.49
C ARG A 81 -6.96 5.63 2.66
N PHE A 82 -7.50 5.35 3.83
CA PHE A 82 -8.11 4.06 4.15
C PHE A 82 -9.63 4.13 4.01
N PHE A 83 -10.22 2.99 3.65
CA PHE A 83 -11.66 2.82 3.53
C PHE A 83 -12.13 1.69 4.44
N SER A 84 -13.34 1.80 5.00
CA SER A 84 -13.89 0.84 5.96
C SER A 84 -14.08 -0.57 5.39
N THR A 85 -14.12 -0.68 4.07
CA THR A 85 -14.18 -1.92 3.28
C THR A 85 -12.86 -2.72 3.26
N GLY A 86 -11.75 -2.16 3.77
CA GLY A 86 -10.43 -2.80 3.71
C GLY A 86 -9.58 -2.38 2.52
N GLN A 87 -10.04 -1.42 1.71
CA GLN A 87 -9.27 -0.83 0.62
C GLN A 87 -8.40 0.34 1.15
N VAL A 88 -7.27 0.58 0.49
CA VAL A 88 -6.39 1.72 0.76
C VAL A 88 -5.88 2.30 -0.55
N LEU A 89 -5.77 3.63 -0.63
CA LEU A 89 -5.25 4.34 -1.80
C LEU A 89 -3.97 5.09 -1.42
N PHE A 90 -2.91 4.91 -2.20
CA PHE A 90 -1.62 5.58 -2.04
C PHE A 90 -1.47 6.70 -3.06
N PHE A 91 -1.10 7.88 -2.59
CA PHE A 91 -0.88 9.07 -3.41
C PHE A 91 0.58 9.50 -3.27
N TYR A 92 1.16 9.92 -4.38
CA TYR A 92 2.47 10.55 -4.44
C TYR A 92 2.29 11.90 -5.09
N ASP A 93 2.08 12.92 -4.28
CA ASP A 93 1.83 14.26 -4.75
C ASP A 93 2.33 15.27 -3.73
N THR A 94 3.09 16.25 -4.18
CA THR A 94 3.57 17.36 -3.34
C THR A 94 2.52 18.47 -3.20
N SER A 95 1.50 18.51 -4.07
CA SER A 95 0.51 19.59 -4.16
C SER A 95 -0.54 19.60 -3.05
N GLN A 96 -0.85 18.44 -2.46
CA GLN A 96 -1.82 18.26 -1.36
C GLN A 96 -3.22 18.83 -1.63
N THR A 97 -3.62 18.96 -2.89
CA THR A 97 -4.92 19.55 -3.20
C THR A 97 -6.06 18.60 -2.84
N ILE A 98 -7.17 19.16 -2.33
CA ILE A 98 -8.38 18.38 -2.01
C ILE A 98 -8.90 17.63 -3.23
N GLN A 99 -8.71 18.20 -4.44
CA GLN A 99 -9.10 17.56 -5.69
C GLN A 99 -8.37 16.22 -5.87
N VAL A 100 -7.07 16.17 -5.62
CA VAL A 100 -6.28 14.93 -5.75
C VAL A 100 -6.70 13.91 -4.69
N LEU A 101 -6.96 14.34 -3.46
CA LEU A 101 -7.36 13.44 -2.35
C LEU A 101 -8.77 12.86 -2.53
N ASN A 102 -9.68 13.59 -3.16
CA ASN A 102 -11.03 13.13 -3.49
C ASN A 102 -11.12 12.42 -4.86
N ASN A 103 -10.08 12.52 -5.70
CA ASN A 103 -10.07 11.89 -7.01
C ASN A 103 -9.95 10.36 -6.90
N ARG A 104 -11.06 9.66 -7.16
CA ARG A 104 -11.13 8.19 -7.12
C ARG A 104 -10.27 7.49 -8.17
N LYS A 105 -9.79 8.22 -9.17
CA LYS A 105 -9.02 7.68 -10.30
C LYS A 105 -7.52 7.87 -10.14
N THR A 106 -7.03 8.68 -9.21
CA THR A 106 -5.59 8.84 -8.99
C THR A 106 -5.01 7.74 -8.08
N GLY A 107 -3.68 7.70 -7.94
CA GLY A 107 -2.99 6.87 -6.95
C GLY A 107 -2.97 5.37 -7.23
N ARG A 108 -2.32 4.64 -6.32
CA ARG A 108 -2.16 3.18 -6.38
C ARG A 108 -3.04 2.50 -5.36
N GLN A 109 -3.87 1.58 -5.83
CA GLN A 109 -4.75 0.79 -4.97
C GLN A 109 -3.98 -0.24 -4.14
N GLY A 110 -4.53 -0.55 -2.98
CA GLY A 110 -4.12 -1.66 -2.15
C GLY A 110 -5.27 -2.13 -1.26
N TYR A 111 -4.99 -3.18 -0.51
CA TYR A 111 -5.91 -3.74 0.48
C TYR A 111 -5.15 -3.96 1.78
N TYR A 112 -5.79 -3.63 2.89
CA TYR A 112 -5.19 -3.73 4.22
C TYR A 112 -5.89 -4.75 5.10
N PHE A 113 -5.16 -5.17 6.12
CA PHE A 113 -5.57 -6.15 7.10
C PHE A 113 -4.99 -5.78 8.47
N ILE A 114 -5.80 -5.94 9.51
CA ILE A 114 -5.42 -5.64 10.89
C ILE A 114 -5.53 -6.89 11.75
N LYS A 115 -4.58 -7.06 12.67
CA LYS A 115 -4.63 -8.04 13.75
C LYS A 115 -3.95 -7.47 14.99
N GLY A 116 -4.73 -7.06 15.99
CA GLY A 116 -4.21 -6.28 17.13
C GLY A 116 -3.68 -4.94 16.65
N ASP A 117 -2.51 -4.55 17.14
CA ASP A 117 -1.79 -3.33 16.71
C ASP A 117 -1.13 -3.48 15.33
N ARG A 118 -1.13 -4.67 14.72
CA ARG A 118 -0.40 -4.91 13.48
C ARG A 118 -1.27 -4.64 12.25
N ILE A 119 -0.71 -3.87 11.32
CA ILE A 119 -1.28 -3.64 10.00
C ILE A 119 -0.43 -4.31 8.91
N LYS A 120 -1.11 -4.88 7.91
CA LYS A 120 -0.50 -5.41 6.69
C LYS A 120 -1.23 -4.84 5.49
N ILE A 121 -0.50 -4.46 4.45
CA ILE A 121 -1.08 -3.97 3.20
C ILE A 121 -0.46 -4.72 2.03
N ASP A 122 -1.30 -5.20 1.12
CA ASP A 122 -0.88 -5.61 -0.22
C ASP A 122 -1.25 -4.48 -1.17
N ARG A 123 -0.24 -3.77 -1.66
CA ARG A 123 -0.37 -2.63 -2.58
C ARG A 123 -0.02 -3.08 -3.98
N PHE A 124 -0.73 -2.57 -4.99
CA PHE A 124 -0.32 -2.80 -6.37
C PHE A 124 1.00 -2.09 -6.68
N GLU A 125 1.94 -2.81 -7.26
CA GLU A 125 3.19 -2.24 -7.75
C GLU A 125 3.51 -2.77 -9.15
N LEU A 126 4.18 -1.96 -9.95
CA LEU A 126 4.63 -2.35 -11.29
C LEU A 126 5.94 -3.15 -11.26
N ILE A 127 6.44 -3.52 -10.08
CA ILE A 127 7.67 -4.29 -9.94
C ILE A 127 7.46 -5.67 -10.58
N ASN A 128 8.42 -6.09 -11.43
CA ASN A 128 8.46 -7.41 -12.09
C ASN A 128 7.14 -7.81 -12.78
N GLY A 129 6.51 -6.89 -13.53
CA GLY A 129 5.30 -7.19 -14.32
C GLY A 129 3.97 -7.08 -13.56
N GLY A 130 3.93 -6.38 -12.42
CA GLY A 130 2.67 -6.12 -11.70
C GLY A 130 2.52 -6.87 -10.38
N GLN A 131 3.61 -7.10 -9.65
CA GLN A 131 3.55 -7.75 -8.34
C GLN A 131 2.96 -6.85 -7.25
N THR A 132 2.35 -7.46 -6.23
CA THR A 132 1.91 -6.70 -5.06
C THR A 132 3.08 -6.42 -4.12
N GLY A 133 3.38 -5.15 -3.88
CA GLY A 133 4.24 -4.74 -2.77
C GLY A 133 3.56 -5.01 -1.44
N LYS A 134 4.30 -5.57 -0.49
CA LYS A 134 3.79 -5.84 0.86
C LYS A 134 4.28 -4.76 1.80
N TYR A 135 3.41 -4.26 2.66
CA TYR A 135 3.75 -3.35 3.74
C TYR A 135 3.34 -3.99 5.06
N TYR A 136 4.21 -3.89 6.04
CA TYR A 136 3.98 -4.39 7.39
C TYR A 136 4.25 -3.26 8.35
N GLY A 137 3.37 -3.07 9.33
CA GLY A 137 3.48 -1.96 10.24
C GLY A 137 2.72 -2.16 11.54
N ARG A 138 2.79 -1.13 12.37
CA ARG A 138 2.01 -1.00 13.61
C ARG A 138 1.14 0.24 13.55
N ILE A 139 0.00 0.13 14.21
CA ILE A 139 -0.88 1.23 14.59
C ILE A 139 -0.42 1.65 15.99
N LEU A 140 -0.04 2.91 16.13
CA LEU A 140 0.42 3.48 17.39
C LEU A 140 -0.78 3.92 18.25
N ASP A 141 -0.55 4.17 19.53
CA ASP A 141 -1.60 4.51 20.49
C ASP A 141 -2.36 5.81 20.13
N ASP A 142 -1.68 6.75 19.46
CA ASP A 142 -2.28 7.99 18.95
C ASP A 142 -3.07 7.79 17.62
N GLY A 143 -3.07 6.57 17.10
CA GLY A 143 -3.65 6.19 15.81
C GLY A 143 -2.79 6.53 14.59
N SER A 144 -1.55 7.02 14.78
CA SER A 144 -0.55 7.15 13.70
C SER A 144 -0.05 5.77 13.26
N LEU A 145 0.64 5.71 12.11
CA LEU A 145 1.17 4.44 11.57
C LEU A 145 2.69 4.45 11.52
N LEU A 146 3.26 3.30 11.84
CA LEU A 146 4.67 2.99 11.63
C LEU A 146 4.74 1.82 10.64
N PHE A 147 5.40 1.99 9.50
CA PHE A 147 5.67 0.90 8.58
C PHE A 147 7.15 0.51 8.61
N TYR A 148 7.41 -0.79 8.56
CA TYR A 148 8.75 -1.33 8.40
C TYR A 148 9.09 -1.42 6.91
N GLU A 149 10.13 -0.70 6.49
CA GLU A 149 10.53 -0.59 5.10
C GLU A 149 11.28 -1.84 4.64
N GLN A 150 10.88 -2.41 3.50
CA GLN A 150 11.52 -3.60 2.94
C GLN A 150 12.60 -3.24 1.92
N ARG A 151 13.70 -4.00 1.89
CA ARG A 151 14.58 -4.06 0.72
C ARG A 151 14.17 -5.22 -0.19
N PRO A 152 14.25 -5.06 -1.53
CA PRO A 152 14.23 -6.20 -2.44
C PRO A 152 15.29 -7.23 -1.99
N GLY A 153 14.87 -8.45 -1.66
CA GLY A 153 15.76 -9.58 -1.34
C GLY A 153 16.05 -9.89 0.14
N ALA A 154 15.63 -9.08 1.12
CA ALA A 154 16.18 -9.20 2.48
C ALA A 154 15.31 -9.92 3.54
N VAL A 155 13.98 -9.91 3.45
CA VAL A 155 13.15 -10.27 4.64
C VAL A 155 11.91 -11.14 4.37
N PHE A 156 11.61 -11.51 3.11
CA PHE A 156 10.47 -12.34 2.72
C PHE A 156 9.10 -11.98 3.35
N GLY A 157 8.93 -10.74 3.86
CA GLY A 157 7.72 -10.31 4.56
C GLY A 157 7.51 -10.88 5.98
N SER A 158 8.56 -11.33 6.67
CA SER A 158 8.45 -11.69 8.10
C SER A 158 8.42 -10.44 8.98
N PHE A 159 7.33 -10.26 9.71
CA PHE A 159 7.11 -9.06 10.56
C PHE A 159 8.23 -8.87 11.59
N SER A 160 8.59 -9.92 12.33
CA SER A 160 9.63 -9.85 13.37
C SER A 160 11.02 -9.60 12.77
N ALA A 161 11.30 -10.10 11.57
CA ALA A 161 12.56 -9.85 10.91
C ALA A 161 12.63 -8.41 10.37
N LEU A 162 11.50 -7.83 9.93
CA LEU A 162 11.41 -6.43 9.52
C LEU A 162 11.59 -5.48 10.70
N GLU A 163 10.95 -5.79 11.83
CA GLU A 163 11.13 -5.07 13.08
C GLU A 163 12.60 -5.07 13.52
N ARG A 164 13.27 -6.21 13.40
CA ARG A 164 14.71 -6.31 13.65
C ARG A 164 15.55 -5.54 12.64
N ASP A 165 15.16 -5.43 11.36
CA ASP A 165 15.89 -4.64 10.35
C ASP A 165 15.87 -3.14 10.66
N GLY A 166 14.88 -2.65 11.43
CA GLY A 166 14.86 -1.31 12.00
C GLY A 166 14.91 -0.17 10.98
N ARG A 167 14.41 -0.42 9.75
CA ARG A 167 14.07 0.65 8.80
C ARG A 167 12.59 0.94 8.89
N MET A 168 12.24 2.18 9.14
CA MET A 168 10.88 2.57 9.48
C MET A 168 10.47 3.83 8.74
N SER A 169 9.18 3.94 8.42
CA SER A 169 8.53 5.19 8.04
C SER A 169 7.39 5.49 9.00
N PHE A 170 7.26 6.77 9.34
CA PHE A 170 6.26 7.28 10.28
C PHE A 170 5.23 8.10 9.51
N TRP A 171 3.97 7.81 9.77
CA TRP A 171 2.84 8.38 9.06
C TRP A 171 1.86 8.98 10.05
N LYS A 172 1.62 10.28 9.94
CA LYS A 172 0.75 11.02 10.85
C LYS A 172 -0.63 11.18 10.25
N LYS A 173 -1.65 11.16 11.11
CA LYS A 173 -3.01 11.54 10.72
C LYS A 173 -3.06 13.02 10.35
N LEU A 174 -3.81 13.33 9.31
CA LEU A 174 -4.12 14.68 8.88
C LEU A 174 -5.61 14.75 8.56
N THR A 175 -6.32 15.60 9.32
CA THR A 175 -7.70 15.94 9.02
C THR A 175 -7.75 16.84 7.81
N VAL A 176 -8.57 16.50 6.83
CA VAL A 176 -8.71 17.26 5.59
C VAL A 176 -10.14 17.80 5.53
N PRO A 177 -10.32 19.14 5.53
CA PRO A 177 -11.63 19.73 5.30
C PRO A 177 -12.23 19.28 3.96
N ALA A 178 -13.53 19.01 3.94
CA ALA A 178 -14.27 18.61 2.73
C ALA A 178 -13.79 17.31 2.04
N MET A 179 -13.29 16.34 2.82
CA MET A 179 -13.02 15.00 2.29
C MET A 179 -14.34 14.32 1.88
N GLU A 180 -14.45 13.92 0.62
CA GLU A 180 -15.65 13.27 0.10
C GLU A 180 -15.70 11.82 0.53
N ARG A 181 -16.84 11.37 1.08
CA ARG A 181 -17.05 9.95 1.37
C ARG A 181 -17.41 9.20 0.11
N TYR A 182 -16.70 8.11 -0.14
CA TYR A 182 -17.02 7.18 -1.22
C TYR A 182 -16.57 5.76 -0.91
N THR A 183 -17.21 4.81 -1.58
CA THR A 183 -16.76 3.43 -1.61
C THR A 183 -15.96 3.20 -2.89
N PRO A 184 -14.70 2.76 -2.79
CA PRO A 184 -13.94 2.32 -3.95
C PRO A 184 -14.63 1.18 -4.70
N ASP A 185 -14.63 1.26 -6.03
CA ASP A 185 -15.29 0.33 -6.95
C ASP A 185 -14.31 -0.61 -7.69
N TRP A 186 -13.02 -0.60 -7.31
CA TRP A 186 -11.98 -1.49 -7.83
C TRP A 186 -11.80 -2.78 -7.01
#